data_AF-A0A0F3QFN8-F1
#
_entry.id   AF-A0A0F3QFN8-F1
#
_cell.length_a   1.000
_cell.length_b   1.000
_cell.length_c   1.000
_cell.angle_alpha   90.00
_cell.angle_beta   90.00
_cell.angle_gamma   90.00
#
_symmetry.space_group_name_H-M   'P 1'
#
loop_
_entity.id
_entity.type
_entity.pdbx_description
1 polymer ?
#
loop_
_entity_poly.entity_id
_entity_poly.type
_entity_poly.pdbx_seq_one_letter_code
_entity_poly.pdbx_strand_id
1 'polypeptide(L)'
;MGIQPQLFKIAAAAYDSAIKTKNNIAINSSIYNEAESISIDHAIMEYISQMVMVKADFIWNDLGSWSSLLQLKQQNIKDNYYKG
;
A
#
# COMPACT_ATOMS: atom_id res chain seq x y z
N MET A 1 -10.44 14.66 -9.81
CA MET A 1 -10.27 14.65 -8.34
C MET A 1 -8.95 15.34 -8.01
N GLY A 2 -8.73 15.74 -6.77
CA GLY A 2 -7.48 16.38 -6.32
C GLY A 2 -7.04 15.75 -5.00
N ILE A 3 -6.08 16.36 -4.31
CA ILE A 3 -5.67 15.94 -2.95
C ILE A 3 -6.91 15.77 -2.06
N GLN A 4 -6.87 14.81 -1.12
CA GLN A 4 -7.98 14.45 -0.23
C GLN A 4 -7.81 14.98 1.23
N PRO A 5 -8.01 16.29 1.52
CA PRO A 5 -7.91 16.82 2.88
C PRO A 5 -8.88 16.22 3.89
N GLN A 6 -10.07 15.82 3.44
CA GLN A 6 -11.08 15.25 4.35
C GLN A 6 -10.67 13.87 4.82
N LEU A 7 -10.10 13.05 3.94
CA LEU A 7 -9.51 11.76 4.30
C LEU A 7 -8.43 11.92 5.37
N PHE A 8 -7.55 12.92 5.23
CA PHE A 8 -6.54 13.24 6.24
C PHE A 8 -7.17 13.57 7.60
N LYS A 9 -8.20 14.41 7.64
CA LYS A 9 -8.87 14.78 8.90
C LYS A 9 -9.47 13.58 9.61
N ILE A 10 -10.12 12.68 8.87
CA ILE A 10 -10.74 11.47 9.41
C ILE A 10 -9.66 10.52 9.93
N ALA A 11 -8.62 10.26 9.13
CA ALA A 11 -7.51 9.41 9.53
C ALA A 11 -6.78 9.94 10.78
N ALA A 12 -6.55 11.26 10.85
CA ALA A 12 -5.95 11.92 12.01
C ALA A 12 -6.84 11.78 13.25
N ALA A 13 -8.14 12.06 13.14
CA ALA A 13 -9.08 11.92 14.26
C ALA A 13 -9.18 10.46 14.76
N ALA A 14 -9.15 9.48 13.85
CA ALA A 14 -9.16 8.06 14.20
C ALA A 14 -7.88 7.64 14.95
N TYR A 15 -6.74 8.22 14.57
CA TYR A 15 -5.46 7.99 15.24
C TYR A 15 -5.34 8.72 16.59
N ASP A 16 -5.83 9.94 16.68
CA ASP A 16 -5.79 10.75 17.90
C ASP A 16 -6.68 10.17 19.00
N SER A 17 -7.80 9.56 18.60
CA SER A 17 -8.71 8.83 19.49
C SER A 17 -8.32 7.36 19.72
N ALA A 18 -7.18 6.91 19.19
CA ALA A 18 -6.74 5.53 19.32
C ALA A 18 -6.36 5.17 20.76
N ILE A 19 -6.63 3.92 21.15
CA ILE A 19 -6.15 3.37 22.41
C ILE A 19 -4.69 2.96 22.21
N LYS A 20 -3.78 3.66 22.90
CA LYS A 20 -2.32 3.45 22.79
C LYS A 20 -1.81 2.69 24.01
N THR A 21 -1.14 1.57 23.77
CA THR A 21 -0.42 0.79 24.78
C THR A 21 1.08 0.83 24.48
N LYS A 22 1.91 0.22 25.33
CA LYS A 22 3.37 0.18 25.12
C LYS A 22 3.77 -0.35 23.74
N ASN A 23 3.03 -1.33 23.20
CA ASN A 23 3.40 -2.03 21.97
C ASN A 23 2.31 -2.02 20.89
N ASN A 24 1.15 -1.40 21.13
CA ASN A 24 0.02 -1.47 20.20
C ASN A 24 -0.72 -0.13 20.13
N ILE A 25 -1.26 0.16 18.96
CA ILE A 25 -2.20 1.26 18.71
C ILE A 25 -3.47 0.63 18.13
N ALA A 26 -4.58 0.75 18.85
CA ALA A 26 -5.89 0.32 18.37
C ALA A 26 -6.66 1.56 17.88
N ILE A 27 -6.77 1.70 16.56
CA ILE A 27 -7.48 2.80 15.90
C ILE A 27 -8.97 2.76 16.23
N ASN A 28 -9.59 3.93 16.37
CA ASN A 28 -11.03 4.04 16.54
C ASN A 28 -11.76 3.59 15.26
N SER A 29 -12.43 2.43 15.33
CA SER A 29 -13.10 1.83 14.16
C SER A 29 -14.26 2.66 13.64
N SER A 30 -15.03 3.33 14.50
CA SER A 30 -16.17 4.14 14.08
C SER A 30 -15.73 5.29 13.18
N ILE A 31 -14.69 6.02 13.61
CA ILE A 31 -14.17 7.16 12.85
C ILE A 31 -13.43 6.66 11.61
N TYR A 32 -12.65 5.57 11.72
CA TYR A 32 -11.94 5.01 10.58
C TYR A 32 -12.88 4.56 9.45
N ASN A 33 -14.05 4.03 9.78
CA ASN A 33 -15.05 3.59 8.79
C ASN A 33 -15.66 4.74 7.97
N GLU A 34 -15.47 6.00 8.39
CA GLU A 34 -15.87 7.17 7.59
C GLU A 34 -14.84 7.51 6.51
N ALA A 35 -13.63 6.94 6.59
CA ALA A 35 -12.57 7.17 5.61
C ALA A 35 -12.91 6.51 4.27
N GLU A 36 -12.78 7.26 3.18
CA GLU A 36 -12.94 6.72 1.84
C GLU A 36 -11.88 5.63 1.57
N SER A 37 -12.33 4.50 1.02
CA SER A 37 -11.44 3.41 0.60
C SER A 37 -10.79 3.74 -0.74
N ILE A 38 -9.74 4.56 -0.71
CA ILE A 38 -8.96 5.00 -1.88
C ILE A 38 -7.48 4.72 -1.67
N SER A 39 -6.74 4.39 -2.73
CA SER A 39 -5.29 4.17 -2.65
C SER A 39 -4.54 5.48 -2.41
N ILE A 40 -3.33 5.39 -1.84
CA ILE A 40 -2.49 6.58 -1.62
C ILE A 40 -2.06 7.23 -2.95
N ASP A 41 -1.92 6.43 -4.01
CA ASP A 41 -1.59 6.92 -5.34
C ASP A 41 -2.65 7.92 -5.84
N HIS A 42 -3.92 7.52 -5.73
CA HIS A 42 -5.06 8.35 -6.12
C HIS A 42 -5.45 9.39 -5.08
N ALA A 43 -5.08 9.23 -3.81
CA ALA A 43 -5.39 10.21 -2.78
C ALA A 43 -4.39 11.38 -2.75
N ILE A 44 -3.13 11.12 -3.12
CA ILE A 44 -2.01 12.06 -2.93
C ILE A 44 -1.05 12.03 -4.13
N MET A 45 -0.48 10.87 -4.48
CA MET A 45 0.74 10.81 -5.32
C MET A 45 0.54 11.40 -6.71
N GLU A 46 -0.64 11.25 -7.30
CA GLU A 46 -0.96 11.80 -8.63
C GLU A 46 -1.06 13.34 -8.66
N TYR A 47 -1.14 14.00 -7.50
CA TYR A 47 -1.42 15.45 -7.40
C TYR A 47 -0.26 16.29 -6.85
N ILE A 48 0.80 15.67 -6.34
CA ILE A 48 1.93 16.41 -5.76
C ILE A 48 2.97 16.74 -6.83
N SER A 49 3.47 17.98 -6.82
CA SER A 49 4.56 18.41 -7.72
C SER A 49 5.95 18.18 -7.11
N GLN A 50 6.03 18.01 -5.79
CA GLN A 50 7.29 17.82 -5.06
C GLN A 50 7.47 16.34 -4.73
N MET A 51 7.87 15.56 -5.73
CA MET A 51 8.17 14.13 -5.59
C MET A 51 9.60 13.85 -6.04
N VAL A 52 10.28 12.94 -5.33
CA VAL A 52 11.57 12.40 -5.74
C VAL A 52 11.47 10.88 -5.78
N MET A 53 12.22 10.26 -6.69
CA MET A 53 12.28 8.81 -6.85
C MET A 53 13.74 8.37 -6.80
N VAL A 54 14.00 7.27 -6.09
CA VAL A 54 15.31 6.63 -6.05
C VAL A 54 15.20 5.31 -6.79
N LYS A 55 16.17 5.04 -7.67
CA LYS A 55 16.23 3.78 -8.41
C LYS A 55 16.59 2.64 -7.45
N ALA A 56 15.75 1.62 -7.38
CA ALA A 56 16.10 0.37 -6.73
C ALA A 56 17.19 -0.37 -7.53
N ASP A 57 18.22 -0.85 -6.84
CA ASP A 57 19.34 -1.64 -7.39
C ASP A 57 19.18 -3.15 -7.13
N PHE A 58 17.99 -3.56 -6.73
CA PHE A 58 17.60 -4.94 -6.47
C PHE A 58 16.38 -5.35 -7.30
N ILE A 59 16.19 -6.66 -7.46
CA ILE A 59 15.00 -7.22 -8.10
C ILE A 59 13.83 -7.12 -7.13
N TRP A 60 12.71 -6.55 -7.59
CA TRP A 60 11.49 -6.42 -6.82
C TRP A 60 10.29 -6.97 -7.60
N ASN A 61 9.36 -7.60 -6.87
CA ASN A 61 8.08 -8.09 -7.37
C ASN A 61 7.11 -8.15 -6.18
N ASP A 62 5.89 -7.65 -6.34
CA ASP A 62 4.87 -7.57 -5.29
C ASP A 62 4.11 -8.90 -5.07
N LEU A 63 4.35 -9.90 -5.91
CA LEU A 63 3.66 -11.19 -5.91
C LEU A 63 2.14 -11.04 -5.96
N GLY A 64 1.63 -10.07 -6.74
CA GLY A 64 0.20 -9.79 -6.83
C GLY A 64 -0.65 -10.89 -7.50
N SER A 65 -0.03 -11.90 -8.10
CA SER A 65 -0.71 -13.03 -8.75
C SER A 65 0.14 -14.30 -8.76
N TRP A 66 -0.51 -15.46 -8.95
CA TRP A 66 0.20 -16.73 -9.16
C TRP A 66 1.14 -16.72 -10.37
N SER A 67 0.80 -15.95 -11.42
CA SER A 67 1.67 -15.77 -12.58
C SER A 67 2.94 -14.96 -12.24
N SER A 68 2.90 -14.09 -11.24
CA SER A 68 4.07 -13.31 -10.79
C SER A 68 5.19 -14.20 -10.26
N LEU A 69 4.85 -15.33 -9.63
CA LEU A 69 5.83 -16.33 -9.19
C LEU A 69 6.57 -16.99 -10.36
N LEU A 70 5.89 -17.21 -11.49
CA LEU A 70 6.50 -17.79 -12.69
C LEU A 70 7.48 -16.84 -13.36
N GLN A 71 7.21 -15.53 -13.30
CA GLN A 71 8.09 -14.49 -13.87
C GLN A 71 9.40 -14.32 -13.09
N LEU A 72 9.43 -14.68 -11.80
CA LEU A 72 10.63 -14.66 -10.96
C LEU A 72 11.54 -15.88 -11.14
N LYS A 73 11.10 -16.89 -11.89
CA LYS A 73 11.84 -18.15 -12.08
C LYS A 73 12.39 -18.19 -13.50
N GLN A 74 13.64 -18.63 -13.69
CA GLN A 74 14.16 -18.95 -15.01
C GLN A 74 13.25 -20.00 -15.66
N GLN A 75 12.64 -19.66 -16.78
CA GLN A 75 11.84 -20.59 -17.57
C GLN A 75 12.78 -21.56 -18.29
N ASN A 76 12.56 -22.85 -18.09
CA ASN A 76 13.25 -23.91 -18.81
C ASN A 76 12.64 -23.99 -20.23
N ILE A 77 13.30 -24.67 -21.19
CA ILE A 77 12.92 -24.81 -22.63
C ILE A 77 11.48 -25.33 -22.90
N LYS A 78 10.70 -25.66 -21.85
CA LYS A 78 9.31 -26.12 -21.92
C LYS A 78 8.32 -25.30 -21.09
N ASP A 79 8.67 -24.10 -20.64
CA ASP A 79 7.81 -23.15 -19.89
C ASP A 79 7.12 -23.72 -18.62
N ASN A 80 7.59 -24.84 -18.07
CA ASN A 80 7.00 -25.48 -16.89
C ASN A 80 7.88 -25.30 -15.65
N TYR A 81 7.25 -24.96 -14.52
CA TYR A 81 7.90 -24.85 -13.21
C TYR A 81 7.10 -25.63 -12.14
N TYR A 82 7.78 -26.48 -11.37
CA TYR A 82 7.22 -27.20 -10.21
C TYR A 82 8.20 -27.13 -9.04
N LYS A 83 7.69 -26.92 -7.82
CA LYS A 83 8.46 -27.02 -6.57
C LYS A 83 7.51 -27.41 -5.45
N GLY A 84 7.81 -28.53 -4.78
CA GLY A 84 7.15 -28.96 -3.53
C GLY A 84 7.77 -28.31 -2.31
#